data_AF-A0A2V8SV78-F1
#
_entry.id   AF-A0A2V8SV78-F1
#
_cell.length_a   1.000
_cell.length_b   1.000
_cell.length_c   1.000
_cell.angle_alpha   90.00
_cell.angle_beta   90.00
_cell.angle_gamma   90.00
#
_symmetry.space_group_name_H-M   'P 1'
#
loop_
_entity.id
_entity.type
_entity.pdbx_description
1 polymer ?
#
loop_
_entity_poly.entity_id
_entity_poly.type
_entity_poly.pdbx_seq_one_letter_code
_entity_poly.pdbx_strand_id
1 'polypeptide(L)' 'MQYFGYLRRNPDDVGFDGKPDPTFSGFNFWLSKLDQFNGNFVQAEMVKAFITSIEYRQRFGQ' A
#
# COMPACT_ATOMS: atom_id res chain seq x y z
N MET A 1 6.97 15.70 8.79
CA MET A 1 5.53 15.35 8.61
C MET A 1 5.26 14.96 7.15
N GLN A 2 5.70 13.77 6.73
CA GLN A 2 5.52 13.27 5.35
C GLN A 2 4.26 12.38 5.18
N TYR A 3 3.39 12.33 6.18
CA TYR A 3 2.19 11.48 6.16
C TYR A 3 1.05 12.01 5.28
N PHE A 4 1.05 13.31 4.92
CA PHE A 4 -0.04 13.90 4.14
C PHE A 4 -0.13 13.39 2.69
N GLY A 5 0.96 12.82 2.14
CA GLY A 5 0.97 12.29 0.78
C GLY A 5 0.36 10.89 0.62
N TYR A 6 0.25 10.10 1.70
CA TYR A 6 -0.24 8.72 1.60
C TYR A 6 -1.76 8.61 1.70
N LEU A 7 -2.42 9.57 2.34
CA LEU A 7 -3.88 9.63 2.40
C LEU A 7 -4.51 10.10 1.08
N ARG A 8 -3.70 10.58 0.12
CA ARG A 8 -4.17 11.12 -1.17
C ARG A 8 -3.19 10.85 -2.32
N ARG A 9 -2.44 9.75 -2.28
CA ARG A 9 -1.66 9.34 -3.45
C ARG A 9 -2.63 8.74 -4.46
N ASN A 10 -2.57 9.18 -5.71
CA ASN A 10 -3.30 8.48 -6.74
C ASN A 10 -2.67 7.09 -6.89
N PRO A 11 -3.48 6.02 -7.05
CA PRO A 11 -2.97 4.67 -7.18
C PRO A 11 -1.93 4.46 -8.30
N ASP A 12 -1.94 5.30 -9.33
CA ASP A 12 -1.04 5.27 -10.48
C ASP A 12 0.21 6.17 -10.33
N ASP A 13 0.29 6.95 -9.25
CA ASP A 13 1.45 7.80 -8.96
C ASP A 13 2.73 6.98 -8.77
N VAL A 14 3.86 7.64 -8.95
CA VAL A 14 5.20 7.06 -8.80
C VAL A 14 5.38 6.40 -7.42
N GLY A 15 5.64 5.09 -7.39
CA GLY A 15 5.87 4.29 -6.18
C GLY A 15 7.18 4.60 -5.43
N PHE A 16 7.47 3.84 -4.38
CA PHE A 16 8.76 3.96 -3.66
C PHE A 16 9.96 3.53 -4.51
N ASP A 17 9.72 2.72 -5.54
CA ASP A 17 10.71 2.23 -6.50
C ASP A 17 11.00 3.24 -7.63
N GLY A 18 10.38 4.42 -7.59
CA GLY A 18 10.57 5.48 -8.58
C GLY A 18 9.85 5.23 -9.90
N LYS A 19 8.89 4.29 -9.96
CA LYS A 19 8.12 3.97 -11.16
C LYS A 19 6.63 4.27 -10.99
N PRO A 20 5.95 4.85 -12.00
CA PRO A 20 4.48 4.95 -12.00
C PRO A 20 3.84 3.56 -12.17
N ASP A 21 2.61 3.39 -11.69
CA ASP A 21 1.80 2.16 -11.83
C ASP A 21 0.53 2.42 -12.68
N PRO A 22 0.68 2.63 -14.02
CA PRO A 22 -0.45 2.97 -14.89
C PRO A 22 -1.48 1.82 -15.03
N THR A 23 -1.15 0.62 -14.56
CA THR A 23 -2.04 -0.55 -14.60
C THR A 23 -2.79 -0.75 -13.30
N PHE A 24 -2.55 0.11 -12.28
CA PHE A 24 -3.18 0.03 -10.97
C PHE A 24 -2.95 -1.34 -10.31
N SER A 25 -1.86 -2.02 -10.66
CA SER A 25 -1.63 -3.42 -10.29
C SER A 25 -1.50 -3.61 -8.78
N GLY A 26 -0.78 -2.72 -8.10
CA GLY A 26 -0.63 -2.75 -6.65
C GLY A 26 -1.95 -2.46 -5.93
N PHE A 27 -2.71 -1.47 -6.42
CA PHE A 27 -4.03 -1.14 -5.88
C PHE A 27 -5.02 -2.29 -6.05
N ASN A 28 -5.13 -2.86 -7.25
CA ASN A 28 -6.02 -3.98 -7.55
C ASN A 28 -5.69 -5.22 -6.73
N PHE A 29 -4.41 -5.49 -6.47
CA PHE A 29 -3.99 -6.57 -5.58
C PHE A 29 -4.55 -6.38 -4.16
N TRP A 30 -4.38 -5.20 -3.56
CA TRP A 30 -4.85 -4.93 -2.21
C TRP A 30 -6.38 -4.85 -2.12
N LEU A 31 -7.04 -4.31 -3.15
CA LEU A 31 -8.50 -4.30 -3.25
C LEU A 31 -9.06 -5.72 -3.32
N SER A 32 -8.54 -6.56 -4.23
CA SER A 32 -8.98 -7.96 -4.32
C SER A 32 -8.75 -8.72 -3.02
N LYS A 33 -7.62 -8.47 -2.34
CA LYS A 33 -7.37 -9.06 -1.03
C LYS A 33 -8.41 -8.60 -0.01
N LEU A 34 -8.71 -7.31 0.07
CA LEU A 34 -9.72 -6.79 0.98
C LEU A 34 -11.10 -7.41 0.72
N ASP A 35 -11.50 -7.52 -0.54
CA ASP A 35 -12.78 -8.10 -0.96
C ASP A 35 -12.89 -9.58 -0.58
N GLN A 36 -11.80 -10.36 -0.73
CA GLN A 36 -11.75 -11.77 -0.33
C GLN A 36 -12.00 -11.98 1.17
N PHE A 37 -11.73 -10.97 2.00
CA PHE A 37 -11.98 -10.98 3.43
C PHE A 37 -13.20 -10.14 3.82
N ASN A 38 -14.12 -9.89 2.88
CA ASN A 38 -15.37 -9.14 3.10
C ASN A 38 -15.14 -7.75 3.73
N GLY A 39 -14.09 -7.05 3.31
CA GLY A 39 -13.74 -5.75 3.87
C GLY A 39 -13.02 -5.81 5.22
N ASN A 40 -12.76 -6.99 5.77
CA ASN A 40 -12.04 -7.13 7.04
C ASN A 40 -10.52 -7.05 6.80
N PHE A 41 -9.99 -5.84 6.88
CA PHE A 41 -8.56 -5.56 6.69
C PHE A 41 -7.64 -6.26 7.71
N VAL A 42 -8.17 -6.61 8.89
CA VAL A 42 -7.42 -7.34 9.93
C VAL A 42 -7.23 -8.78 9.50
N GLN A 43 -8.31 -9.45 9.05
CA GLN A 43 -8.24 -10.81 8.50
C GLN A 43 -7.42 -10.86 7.20
N ALA A 44 -7.48 -9.81 6.38
CA ALA A 44 -6.64 -9.66 5.19
C ALA A 44 -5.16 -9.36 5.50
N GLU A 45 -4.78 -9.23 6.78
CA GLU A 45 -3.44 -8.91 7.27
C GLU A 45 -2.83 -7.65 6.65
N MET A 46 -3.64 -6.68 6.21
CA MET A 46 -3.14 -5.54 5.42
C MET A 46 -2.21 -4.63 6.24
N VAL A 47 -2.52 -4.41 7.52
CA VAL A 47 -1.66 -3.60 8.42
C VAL A 47 -0.31 -4.25 8.61
N LYS A 48 -0.30 -5.57 8.86
CA LYS A 48 0.93 -6.36 9.04
C LYS A 48 1.78 -6.31 7.78
N ALA A 49 1.18 -6.54 6.62
CA ALA A 49 1.89 -6.49 5.35
C ALA A 49 2.49 -5.11 5.08
N PHE A 50 1.75 -4.04 5.39
CA PHE A 50 2.24 -2.65 5.29
C PHE A 50 3.48 -2.41 6.17
N ILE A 51 3.42 -2.70 7.48
CA ILE A 51 4.55 -2.44 8.40
C ILE A 51 5.77 -3.32 8.13
N THR A 52 5.57 -4.50 7.54
CA THR A 52 6.68 -5.39 7.15
C THR A 52 7.25 -5.09 5.76
N SER A 53 6.59 -4.23 4.98
CA SER A 53 7.00 -3.92 3.61
C SER A 53 8.39 -3.28 3.56
N ILE A 54 9.08 -3.48 2.44
CA ILE A 54 10.37 -2.82 2.18
C ILE A 54 10.22 -1.30 2.27
N GLU A 55 9.13 -0.76 1.71
CA GLU A 55 8.83 0.68 1.74
C GLU A 55 8.72 1.22 3.17
N TYR A 56 7.96 0.56 4.04
CA TYR A 56 7.81 0.99 5.43
C TYR A 56 9.16 0.94 6.17
N ARG A 57 9.91 -0.15 6.01
CA ARG A 57 11.23 -0.31 6.64
C ARG A 57 12.24 0.73 6.15
N GLN A 58 12.30 0.99 4.85
CA GLN A 58 13.20 1.99 4.26
C GLN A 58 12.87 3.42 4.73
N ARG A 59 11.58 3.72 4.96
CA ARG A 59 11.14 5.06 5.38
C ARG A 59 11.18 5.27 6.89
N PHE A 60 10.89 4.23 7.67
CA PHE A 60 10.57 4.37 9.10
C PHE A 60 11.29 3.38 10.02
N GLY A 61 12.03 2.40 9.50
CA GLY A 61 12.66 1.34 10.28
C GLY A 61 13.97 1.73 10.98
N GLN A 62 14.05 2.91 11.58
CA GLN A 62 15.18 3.31 12.44
C GLN A 62 15.22 2.47 13.72
#